data_AF-A0A948R9Z8-F1
#
_entry.id   AF-A0A948R9Z8-F1
#
_cell.length_a   1.000
_cell.length_b   1.000
_cell.length_c   1.000
_cell.angle_alpha   90.00
_cell.angle_beta   90.00
_cell.angle_gamma   90.00
#
_symmetry.space_group_name_H-M   'P 1'
#
loop_
_entity.id
_entity.type
_entity.pdbx_description
1 polymer ?
#
loop_
_entity_poly.entity_id
_entity_poly.type
_entity_poly.pdbx_seq_one_letter_code
_entity_poly.pdbx_strand_id
1 'polypeptide(L)'
;VNRVSPQTALFGEIQEVNKICRLAREPNLFRESFPDYNNLTAEEWQAESIDERRHIIDNMRAQLGRLTKPTAAQFRYFILELDKILSQNLNKEFFAGKLELNESNGKGKGTRKLLKEYLNNIIGVPEDVSNEIYNSLKKVSDERITPAHRITENKFNPTYWDMQLDILKNSVKSIRKLRKVFTEHFDIQNYSSPEWLDEARIE
;
A
#
# COMPACT_ATOMS: atom_id res chain seq x y z
N VAL A 1 23.24 3.61 -9.16
CA VAL A 1 21.85 3.77 -8.68
C VAL A 1 21.12 2.46 -8.93
N ASN A 2 20.73 1.76 -7.85
CA ASN A 2 19.91 0.56 -7.96
C ASN A 2 18.52 0.94 -8.50
N ARG A 3 18.08 0.23 -9.54
CA ARG A 3 16.73 0.39 -10.10
C ARG A 3 15.82 -0.62 -9.44
N VAL A 4 14.69 -0.16 -8.94
CA VAL A 4 13.72 -1.02 -8.27
C VAL A 4 12.37 -0.80 -8.92
N SER A 5 11.66 -1.90 -9.18
CA SER A 5 10.32 -1.80 -9.76
C SER A 5 9.35 -1.14 -8.76
N PRO A 6 8.35 -0.38 -9.23
CA PRO A 6 7.35 0.23 -8.36
C PRO A 6 6.61 -0.78 -7.48
N GLN A 7 6.41 -2.03 -7.95
CA GLN A 7 5.77 -3.08 -7.14
C GLN A 7 6.65 -3.47 -5.95
N THR A 8 7.94 -3.71 -6.19
CA THR A 8 8.89 -4.07 -5.14
C THR A 8 9.03 -2.93 -4.13
N ALA A 9 9.13 -1.69 -4.60
CA ALA A 9 9.14 -0.53 -3.73
C ALA A 9 7.87 -0.45 -2.88
N LEU A 10 6.69 -0.68 -3.46
CA LEU A 10 5.42 -0.62 -2.73
C LEU A 10 5.35 -1.67 -1.60
N PHE A 11 5.76 -2.90 -1.88
CA PHE A 11 5.79 -3.96 -0.87
C PHE A 11 6.79 -3.66 0.24
N GLY A 12 7.98 -3.14 -0.11
CA GLY A 12 8.95 -2.66 0.86
C GLY A 12 8.39 -1.57 1.78
N GLU A 13 7.71 -0.56 1.21
CA GLU A 13 7.07 0.50 2.00
C GLU A 13 6.01 -0.05 2.98
N ILE A 14 5.15 -0.98 2.53
CA ILE A 14 4.13 -1.60 3.39
C ILE A 14 4.78 -2.40 4.53
N GLN A 15 5.81 -3.20 4.21
CA GLN A 15 6.55 -3.99 5.18
C GLN A 15 7.19 -3.09 6.25
N GLU A 16 7.82 -2.01 5.82
CA GLU A 16 8.49 -1.07 6.72
C GLU A 16 7.50 -0.26 7.57
N VAL A 17 6.34 0.14 7.04
CA VAL A 17 5.27 0.74 7.87
C VAL A 17 4.86 -0.22 9.00
N ASN A 18 4.61 -1.49 8.68
CA ASN A 18 4.25 -2.48 9.71
C ASN A 18 5.40 -2.75 10.69
N LYS A 19 6.66 -2.73 10.23
CA LYS A 19 7.83 -2.86 11.10
C LYS A 19 7.90 -1.71 12.11
N ILE A 20 7.65 -0.48 11.67
CA ILE A 20 7.57 0.69 12.57
C ILE A 20 6.44 0.51 13.58
N CYS A 21 5.24 0.08 13.15
CA CYS A 21 4.14 -0.20 14.08
C CYS A 21 4.55 -1.21 15.16
N ARG A 22 5.21 -2.31 14.79
CA ARG A 22 5.69 -3.31 15.76
C ARG A 22 6.72 -2.74 16.73
N LEU A 23 7.67 -1.92 16.25
CA LEU A 23 8.65 -1.25 17.10
C LEU A 23 7.97 -0.28 18.09
N ALA A 24 6.89 0.38 17.66
CA ALA A 24 6.04 1.23 18.48
C ALA A 24 5.09 0.45 19.41
N ARG A 25 5.10 -0.90 19.37
CA ARG A 25 4.15 -1.79 20.08
C ARG A 25 2.69 -1.55 19.70
N GLU A 26 2.47 -1.10 18.48
CA GLU A 26 1.16 -0.93 17.88
C GLU A 26 0.77 -2.15 17.04
N PRO A 27 -0.52 -2.43 16.85
CA PRO A 27 -0.96 -3.39 15.85
C PRO A 27 -0.39 -3.05 14.47
N ASN A 28 -0.25 -4.03 13.57
CA ASN A 28 0.11 -3.71 12.20
C ASN A 28 -0.97 -2.82 11.55
N LEU A 29 -0.58 -1.76 10.85
CA LEU A 29 -1.51 -0.94 10.07
C LEU A 29 -2.08 -1.71 8.88
N PHE A 30 -1.24 -2.51 8.21
CA PHE A 30 -1.67 -3.42 7.15
C PHE A 30 -1.77 -4.84 7.70
N ARG A 31 -2.90 -5.51 7.49
CA ARG A 31 -3.16 -6.88 7.99
C ARG A 31 -2.10 -7.85 7.47
N GLU A 32 -1.83 -7.77 6.18
CA GLU A 32 -0.78 -8.53 5.50
C GLU A 32 0.38 -7.62 5.09
N SER A 33 1.60 -8.10 5.28
CA SER A 33 2.80 -7.54 4.65
C SER A 33 3.46 -8.60 3.78
N PHE A 34 4.00 -8.17 2.65
CA PHE A 34 4.61 -9.06 1.68
C PHE A 34 6.13 -8.97 1.82
N PRO A 35 6.81 -10.03 2.30
CA PRO A 35 8.27 -10.05 2.37
C PRO A 35 8.91 -9.70 1.03
N ASP A 36 9.92 -8.83 1.06
CA ASP A 36 10.80 -8.64 -0.08
C ASP A 36 11.79 -9.81 -0.19
N TYR A 37 11.41 -10.85 -0.95
CA TYR A 37 12.23 -12.02 -1.21
C TYR A 37 13.63 -11.73 -1.75
N ASN A 38 13.87 -10.56 -2.36
CA ASN A 38 15.20 -10.21 -2.85
C ASN A 38 16.16 -9.83 -1.71
N ASN A 39 15.63 -9.51 -0.53
CA ASN A 39 16.36 -8.97 0.61
C ASN A 39 16.07 -9.73 1.92
N LEU A 40 15.49 -10.93 1.85
CA LEU A 40 15.27 -11.76 3.04
C LEU A 40 16.59 -12.30 3.61
N THR A 41 16.66 -12.35 4.93
CA THR A 41 17.70 -13.08 5.65
C THR A 41 17.56 -14.59 5.44
N ALA A 42 18.64 -15.34 5.68
CA ALA A 42 18.63 -16.80 5.57
C ALA A 42 17.62 -17.45 6.53
N GLU A 43 17.39 -16.86 7.70
CA GLU A 43 16.41 -17.33 8.69
C GLU A 43 14.97 -17.07 8.24
N GLU A 44 14.70 -15.91 7.64
CA GLU A 44 13.40 -15.63 7.03
C GLU A 44 13.13 -16.58 5.86
N TRP A 45 14.12 -16.89 5.02
CA TRP A 45 13.98 -17.89 3.96
C TRP A 45 13.58 -19.28 4.45
N GLN A 46 13.90 -19.65 5.69
CA GLN A 46 13.65 -20.99 6.25
C GLN A 46 12.33 -21.10 7.02
N ALA A 47 11.57 -20.02 7.20
CA ALA A 47 10.30 -20.08 7.90
C ALA A 47 9.21 -20.69 7.00
N GLU A 48 8.54 -21.75 7.46
CA GLU A 48 7.47 -22.46 6.71
C GLU A 48 6.34 -21.53 6.25
N SER A 49 6.00 -20.51 7.07
CA SER A 49 5.04 -19.47 6.71
C SER A 49 5.45 -18.61 5.51
N ILE A 50 6.74 -18.53 5.19
CA ILE A 50 7.27 -17.78 4.05
C ILE A 50 7.10 -18.59 2.76
N ASP A 51 7.27 -19.92 2.79
CA ASP A 51 7.00 -20.78 1.63
C ASP A 51 5.51 -20.83 1.25
N GLU A 52 4.60 -20.90 2.22
CA GLU A 52 3.15 -20.83 1.95
C GLU A 52 2.74 -19.47 1.37
N ARG A 53 3.32 -18.38 1.87
CA ARG A 53 3.05 -17.01 1.40
C ARG A 53 3.72 -16.71 0.06
N ARG A 54 4.73 -17.48 -0.34
CA ARG A 54 5.45 -17.30 -1.60
C ARG A 54 4.54 -17.40 -2.80
N HIS A 55 3.66 -18.39 -2.86
CA HIS A 55 2.74 -18.54 -3.99
C HIS A 55 1.79 -17.34 -4.11
N ILE A 56 1.29 -16.82 -2.98
CA ILE A 56 0.43 -15.65 -2.95
C ILE A 56 1.18 -14.42 -3.46
N ILE A 57 2.43 -14.24 -3.05
CA ILE A 57 3.24 -13.08 -3.42
C ILE A 57 3.73 -13.15 -4.86
N ASP A 58 4.14 -14.31 -5.34
CA ASP A 58 4.52 -14.50 -6.75
C ASP A 58 3.31 -14.23 -7.65
N ASN A 59 2.12 -14.65 -7.22
CA ASN A 59 0.88 -14.31 -7.92
C ASN A 59 0.63 -12.79 -7.87
N MET A 60 0.69 -12.14 -6.71
CA MET A 60 0.52 -10.68 -6.61
C MET A 60 1.58 -9.90 -7.40
N ARG A 61 2.83 -10.35 -7.44
CA ARG A 61 3.90 -9.76 -8.26
C ARG A 61 3.59 -9.89 -9.74
N ALA A 62 3.10 -11.05 -10.17
CA ALA A 62 2.66 -11.25 -11.55
C ALA A 62 1.48 -10.33 -11.90
N GLN A 63 0.54 -10.15 -10.98
CA GLN A 63 -0.68 -9.35 -11.18
C GLN A 63 -0.44 -7.84 -11.12
N LEU A 64 0.46 -7.38 -10.25
CA LEU A 64 0.91 -5.98 -10.19
C LEU A 64 2.01 -5.66 -11.19
N GLY A 65 2.66 -6.68 -11.75
CA GLY A 65 3.66 -6.57 -12.79
C GLY A 65 3.14 -5.88 -14.05
N ARG A 66 4.04 -5.56 -14.96
CA ARG A 66 3.68 -4.89 -16.22
C ARG A 66 2.59 -5.68 -16.95
N LEU A 67 1.51 -5.01 -17.36
CA LEU A 67 0.43 -5.65 -18.12
C LEU A 67 0.99 -6.37 -19.35
N THR A 68 0.72 -7.66 -19.48
CA THR A 68 1.18 -8.46 -20.63
C THR A 68 0.41 -8.11 -21.90
N LYS A 69 -0.87 -7.74 -21.76
CA LYS A 69 -1.75 -7.25 -22.81
C LYS A 69 -2.54 -6.07 -22.26
N PRO A 70 -2.15 -4.82 -22.56
CA PRO A 70 -2.80 -3.64 -21.99
C PRO A 70 -4.22 -3.50 -22.55
N THR A 71 -5.18 -4.18 -21.93
CA THR A 71 -6.60 -4.11 -22.25
C THR A 71 -7.35 -3.60 -21.04
N ALA A 72 -8.57 -3.12 -21.26
CA ALA A 72 -9.44 -2.64 -20.18
C ALA A 72 -9.63 -3.71 -19.10
N ALA A 73 -9.78 -4.99 -19.47
CA ALA A 73 -9.93 -6.09 -18.51
C ALA A 73 -8.67 -6.29 -17.64
N GLN A 74 -7.48 -6.32 -18.25
CA GLN A 74 -6.25 -6.48 -17.48
C GLN A 74 -5.98 -5.29 -16.56
N PHE A 75 -6.23 -4.06 -17.03
CA PHE A 75 -6.05 -2.87 -16.20
C PHE A 75 -7.03 -2.85 -15.02
N ARG A 76 -8.30 -3.20 -15.23
CA ARG A 76 -9.29 -3.33 -14.13
C ARG A 76 -8.89 -4.36 -13.10
N TYR A 77 -8.37 -5.51 -13.56
CA TYR A 77 -7.88 -6.55 -12.69
C TYR A 77 -6.70 -6.05 -11.85
N PHE A 78 -5.72 -5.39 -12.48
CA PHE A 78 -4.63 -4.72 -11.78
C PHE A 78 -5.12 -3.74 -10.70
N ILE A 79 -6.08 -2.86 -11.02
CA ILE A 79 -6.64 -1.89 -10.07
C ILE A 79 -7.34 -2.59 -8.89
N LEU A 80 -8.07 -3.68 -9.16
CA LEU A 80 -8.73 -4.46 -8.13
C LEU A 80 -7.72 -5.05 -7.13
N GLU A 81 -6.64 -5.64 -7.63
CA GLU A 81 -5.60 -6.24 -6.77
C GLU A 81 -4.83 -5.16 -6.00
N LEU A 82 -4.54 -4.03 -6.64
CA LEU A 82 -3.90 -2.90 -5.96
C LEU A 82 -4.79 -2.32 -4.84
N ASP A 83 -6.11 -2.19 -5.05
CA ASP A 83 -7.03 -1.73 -4.00
C ASP A 83 -7.10 -2.70 -2.82
N LYS A 84 -7.01 -4.01 -3.08
CA LYS A 84 -6.94 -5.01 -2.01
C LYS A 84 -5.71 -4.78 -1.15
N ILE A 85 -4.55 -4.59 -1.77
CA ILE A 85 -3.25 -4.40 -1.10
C ILE A 85 -3.19 -3.09 -0.32
N LEU A 86 -3.75 -2.01 -0.86
CA LEU A 86 -3.65 -0.67 -0.29
C LEU A 86 -4.77 -0.32 0.69
N SER A 87 -6.02 -0.57 0.30
CA SER A 87 -7.18 -0.08 1.04
C SER A 87 -7.82 -1.16 1.88
N GLN A 88 -8.10 -2.32 1.27
CA GLN A 88 -8.79 -3.40 1.99
C GLN A 88 -7.87 -3.98 3.04
N ASN A 89 -6.57 -4.07 2.76
CA ASN A 89 -5.56 -4.57 3.68
C ASN A 89 -5.35 -3.69 4.93
N LEU A 90 -5.92 -2.48 5.02
CA LEU A 90 -5.86 -1.70 6.25
C LEU A 90 -6.53 -2.45 7.40
N ASN A 91 -5.86 -2.49 8.54
CA ASN A 91 -6.29 -3.14 9.76
C ASN A 91 -7.12 -2.16 10.60
N LYS A 92 -8.40 -2.48 10.82
CA LYS A 92 -9.28 -1.63 11.62
C LYS A 92 -8.90 -1.62 13.11
N GLU A 93 -8.29 -2.71 13.61
CA GLU A 93 -7.88 -2.83 15.01
C GLU A 93 -6.76 -1.86 15.39
N PHE A 94 -5.94 -1.43 14.42
CA PHE A 94 -4.92 -0.40 14.62
C PHE A 94 -5.49 0.90 15.21
N PHE A 95 -6.76 1.22 14.88
CA PHE A 95 -7.43 2.45 15.32
C PHE A 95 -8.27 2.26 16.60
N ALA A 96 -8.44 1.03 17.07
CA ALA A 96 -9.26 0.74 18.25
C ALA A 96 -8.67 1.40 19.50
N GLY A 97 -9.52 2.01 20.32
CA GLY A 97 -9.09 2.77 21.52
C GLY A 97 -8.46 4.13 21.23
N LYS A 98 -8.22 4.49 19.96
CA LYS A 98 -7.65 5.78 19.54
C LYS A 98 -8.68 6.66 18.85
N LEU A 99 -9.63 6.04 18.13
CA LEU A 99 -10.69 6.71 17.38
C LEU A 99 -12.02 5.99 17.56
N GLU A 100 -13.10 6.76 17.40
CA GLU A 100 -14.44 6.20 17.23
C GLU A 100 -14.53 5.43 15.92
N LEU A 101 -14.71 4.11 16.01
CA LEU A 101 -14.73 3.18 14.88
C LEU A 101 -16.05 3.18 14.09
N ASN A 102 -17.08 3.80 14.65
CA ASN A 102 -18.41 3.90 14.09
C ASN A 102 -18.79 5.37 13.90
N GLU A 103 -19.69 5.62 12.95
CA GLU A 103 -20.34 6.91 12.79
C GLU A 103 -21.46 7.08 13.83
N SER A 104 -21.97 8.31 13.99
CA SER A 104 -23.07 8.61 14.92
C SER A 104 -24.35 7.80 14.67
N ASN A 105 -24.53 7.29 13.44
CA ASN A 105 -25.64 6.41 13.05
C ASN A 105 -25.37 4.91 13.32
N GLY A 106 -24.27 4.56 13.98
CA GLY A 106 -23.88 3.19 14.29
C GLY A 106 -23.20 2.42 13.16
N LYS A 107 -23.06 2.99 11.95
CA LYS A 107 -22.36 2.33 10.84
C LYS A 107 -20.84 2.38 11.05
N GLY A 108 -20.16 1.28 10.76
CA GLY A 108 -18.70 1.24 10.82
C GLY A 108 -18.04 2.21 9.84
N LYS A 109 -17.11 3.04 10.33
CA LYS A 109 -16.29 3.88 9.46
C LYS A 109 -15.40 3.03 8.56
N GLY A 110 -15.20 3.47 7.32
CA GLY A 110 -14.25 2.87 6.39
C GLY A 110 -12.80 3.10 6.85
N THR A 111 -11.93 2.11 6.63
CA THR A 111 -10.53 2.13 7.10
C THR A 111 -9.71 3.28 6.54
N ARG A 112 -9.94 3.72 5.29
CA ARG A 112 -9.30 4.93 4.74
C ARG A 112 -9.70 6.21 5.47
N LYS A 113 -10.97 6.31 5.88
CA LYS A 113 -11.48 7.45 6.65
C LYS A 113 -10.85 7.46 8.04
N LEU A 114 -10.77 6.30 8.69
CA LEU A 114 -10.07 6.13 9.96
C LEU A 114 -8.59 6.51 9.85
N LEU A 115 -7.90 6.09 8.78
CA LEU A 115 -6.51 6.48 8.55
C LEU A 115 -6.38 8.00 8.42
N LYS A 116 -7.24 8.66 7.65
CA LYS A 116 -7.22 10.12 7.52
C LYS A 116 -7.50 10.81 8.87
N GLU A 117 -8.51 10.37 9.61
CA GLU A 117 -8.83 10.89 10.94
C GLU A 117 -7.67 10.69 11.93
N TYR A 118 -6.96 9.56 11.85
CA TYR A 118 -5.79 9.28 12.69
C TYR A 118 -4.64 10.23 12.41
N LEU A 119 -4.30 10.42 11.12
CA LEU A 119 -3.27 11.34 10.68
C LEU A 119 -3.56 12.78 11.16
N ASN A 120 -4.81 13.22 11.04
CA ASN A 120 -5.21 14.58 11.40
C ASN A 120 -5.30 14.80 12.91
N ASN A 121 -5.96 13.90 13.63
CA ASN A 121 -6.42 14.17 14.99
C ASN A 121 -5.50 13.58 16.06
N ILE A 122 -4.76 12.52 15.73
CA ILE A 122 -3.86 11.86 16.68
C ILE A 122 -2.41 12.23 16.41
N ILE A 123 -1.97 12.14 15.15
CA ILE A 123 -0.61 12.55 14.79
C ILE A 123 -0.50 14.06 14.65
N GLY A 124 -1.52 14.72 14.10
CA GLY A 124 -1.50 16.17 13.89
C GLY A 124 -0.72 16.61 12.65
N VAL A 125 -0.67 15.77 11.60
CA VAL A 125 -0.02 16.17 10.34
C VAL A 125 -0.81 17.27 9.62
N PRO A 126 -0.15 18.12 8.81
CA PRO A 126 -0.84 19.07 7.95
C PRO A 126 -1.91 18.42 7.05
N GLU A 127 -3.04 19.10 6.86
CA GLU A 127 -4.21 18.57 6.14
C GLU A 127 -3.90 18.25 4.66
N ASP A 128 -2.93 18.93 4.04
CA ASP A 128 -2.45 18.61 2.69
C ASP A 128 -1.72 17.26 2.66
N VAL A 129 -0.90 16.96 3.66
CA VAL A 129 -0.19 15.68 3.81
C VAL A 129 -1.17 14.53 4.01
N SER A 130 -2.15 14.68 4.91
CA SER A 130 -3.16 13.64 5.14
C SER A 130 -4.08 13.45 3.94
N ASN A 131 -4.45 14.53 3.24
CA ASN A 131 -5.21 14.46 2.00
C ASN A 131 -4.45 13.76 0.88
N GLU A 132 -3.16 14.02 0.73
CA GLU A 132 -2.34 13.35 -0.30
C GLU A 132 -2.32 11.84 -0.10
N ILE A 133 -2.09 11.38 1.15
CA ILE A 133 -2.14 9.96 1.49
C ILE A 133 -3.55 9.40 1.24
N TYR A 134 -4.58 10.04 1.78
CA TYR A 134 -5.97 9.57 1.63
C TYR A 134 -6.41 9.51 0.16
N ASN A 135 -6.13 10.56 -0.61
CA ASN A 135 -6.54 10.67 -2.02
C ASN A 135 -5.82 9.66 -2.90
N SER A 136 -4.58 9.30 -2.60
CA SER A 136 -3.87 8.24 -3.35
C SER A 136 -4.59 6.88 -3.24
N LEU A 137 -5.00 6.50 -2.02
CA LEU A 137 -5.70 5.26 -1.74
C LEU A 137 -7.12 5.31 -2.32
N LYS A 138 -7.77 6.47 -2.21
CA LYS A 138 -9.10 6.71 -2.79
C LYS A 138 -9.08 6.64 -4.32
N LYS A 139 -8.06 7.20 -4.99
CA LYS A 139 -7.93 7.19 -6.46
C LYS A 139 -7.96 5.77 -7.00
N VAL A 140 -7.23 4.83 -6.38
CA VAL A 140 -7.26 3.41 -6.79
C VAL A 140 -8.66 2.81 -6.66
N SER A 141 -9.37 3.12 -5.57
CA SER A 141 -10.77 2.71 -5.39
C SER A 141 -11.74 3.33 -6.40
N ASP A 142 -11.54 4.60 -6.78
CA ASP A 142 -12.39 5.30 -7.74
C ASP A 142 -12.15 4.79 -9.18
N GLU A 143 -10.90 4.47 -9.52
CA GLU A 143 -10.52 3.80 -10.77
C GLU A 143 -11.08 2.37 -10.86
N ARG A 144 -11.42 1.73 -9.74
CA ARG A 144 -12.14 0.44 -9.77
C ARG A 144 -13.60 0.63 -10.20
N ILE A 145 -14.21 1.73 -9.77
CA ILE A 145 -15.65 2.00 -9.92
C ILE A 145 -15.95 2.56 -11.31
N THR A 146 -15.12 3.50 -11.79
CA THR A 146 -15.32 4.19 -13.08
C THR A 146 -15.48 3.24 -14.29
N PRO A 147 -14.70 2.14 -14.42
CA PRO A 147 -14.86 1.18 -15.50
C PRO A 147 -16.06 0.23 -15.32
N ALA A 148 -16.50 -0.04 -14.09
CA ALA A 148 -17.64 -0.91 -13.82
C ALA A 148 -18.98 -0.31 -14.31
N HIS A 149 -19.04 1.01 -14.47
CA HIS A 149 -20.23 1.74 -14.93
C HIS A 149 -20.24 2.08 -16.43
N ARG A 150 -19.18 1.72 -17.19
CA ARG A 150 -19.10 1.91 -18.65
C ARG A 150 -18.83 0.57 -19.33
N ILE A 151 -19.68 0.17 -20.28
CA ILE A 151 -19.34 -0.89 -21.24
C ILE A 151 -18.13 -0.39 -22.02
N THR A 152 -16.93 -0.85 -21.65
CA THR A 152 -15.69 -0.49 -22.31
C THR A 152 -15.30 -1.68 -23.16
N GLU A 153 -15.10 -1.47 -24.46
CA GLU A 153 -14.59 -2.53 -25.32
C GLU A 153 -13.23 -3.01 -24.77
N ASN A 154 -13.04 -4.33 -24.66
CA ASN A 154 -11.80 -4.93 -24.17
C ASN A 154 -10.71 -4.92 -25.25
N LYS A 155 -10.47 -3.76 -25.86
CA LYS A 155 -9.47 -3.56 -26.90
C LYS A 155 -8.11 -3.25 -26.28
N PHE A 156 -7.06 -3.59 -27.04
CA PHE A 156 -5.69 -3.18 -26.71
C PHE A 156 -5.60 -1.65 -26.72
N ASN A 157 -5.04 -1.09 -25.66
CA ASN A 157 -4.71 0.32 -25.56
C ASN A 157 -3.41 0.50 -24.75
N PRO A 158 -2.30 0.93 -25.37
CA PRO A 158 -1.01 1.02 -24.70
C PRO A 158 -0.98 2.04 -23.56
N THR A 159 -1.93 3.00 -23.50
CA THR A 159 -2.00 3.98 -22.41
C THR A 159 -2.20 3.32 -21.04
N TYR A 160 -2.72 2.09 -20.99
CA TYR A 160 -2.88 1.37 -19.72
C TYR A 160 -1.53 1.02 -19.06
N TRP A 161 -0.43 0.94 -19.81
CA TRP A 161 0.90 0.80 -19.20
C TRP A 161 1.31 2.07 -18.44
N ASP A 162 1.14 3.23 -19.06
CA ASP A 162 1.49 4.50 -18.43
C ASP A 162 0.60 4.78 -17.22
N MET A 163 -0.69 4.48 -17.33
CA MET A 163 -1.64 4.58 -16.22
C MET A 163 -1.27 3.64 -15.07
N GLN A 164 -0.90 2.38 -15.37
CA GLN A 164 -0.46 1.42 -14.35
C GLN A 164 0.79 1.95 -13.62
N LEU A 165 1.76 2.45 -14.38
CA LEU A 165 3.02 2.96 -13.84
C LEU A 165 2.81 4.20 -12.96
N ASP A 166 1.99 5.17 -13.42
CA ASP A 166 1.66 6.37 -12.66
C ASP A 166 0.95 6.01 -11.34
N ILE A 167 -0.04 5.12 -11.39
CA ILE A 167 -0.76 4.68 -10.21
C ILE A 167 0.18 4.01 -9.20
N LEU A 168 1.02 3.07 -9.64
CA LEU A 168 1.99 2.43 -8.73
C LEU A 168 2.96 3.43 -8.13
N LYS A 169 3.54 4.33 -8.94
CA LYS A 169 4.49 5.34 -8.44
C LYS A 169 3.83 6.26 -7.41
N ASN A 170 2.58 6.67 -7.64
CA ASN A 170 1.83 7.48 -6.69
C ASN A 170 1.53 6.71 -5.40
N SER A 171 1.15 5.42 -5.49
CA SER A 171 0.97 4.57 -4.32
C SER A 171 2.26 4.44 -3.49
N VAL A 172 3.41 4.19 -4.13
CA VAL A 172 4.71 4.13 -3.44
C VAL A 172 5.01 5.43 -2.70
N LYS A 173 4.85 6.58 -3.38
CA LYS A 173 5.08 7.90 -2.77
C LYS A 173 4.21 8.10 -1.53
N SER A 174 2.95 7.72 -1.59
CA SER A 174 2.02 7.91 -0.47
C SER A 174 2.30 6.98 0.71
N ILE A 175 2.61 5.70 0.48
CA ILE A 175 3.01 4.79 1.57
C ILE A 175 4.37 5.20 2.15
N ARG A 176 5.31 5.68 1.33
CA ARG A 176 6.57 6.25 1.81
C ARG A 176 6.35 7.46 2.71
N LYS A 177 5.44 8.36 2.32
CA LYS A 177 5.09 9.52 3.14
C LYS A 177 4.49 9.09 4.48
N LEU A 178 3.61 8.08 4.45
CA LEU A 178 3.07 7.47 5.66
C LEU A 178 4.16 6.86 6.57
N ARG A 179 5.12 6.13 5.99
CA ARG A 179 6.27 5.56 6.71
C ARG A 179 7.08 6.65 7.44
N LYS A 180 7.37 7.77 6.76
CA LYS A 180 8.08 8.90 7.35
C LYS A 180 7.31 9.52 8.50
N VAL A 181 6.01 9.78 8.29
CA VAL A 181 5.11 10.30 9.34
C VAL A 181 5.11 9.38 10.57
N PHE A 182 5.05 8.06 10.38
CA PHE A 182 5.03 7.11 11.48
C PHE A 182 6.40 7.04 12.20
N THR A 183 7.49 7.10 11.45
CA THR A 183 8.84 7.13 12.02
C THR A 183 9.01 8.32 12.97
N GLU A 184 8.57 9.51 12.53
CA GLU A 184 8.63 10.75 13.31
C GLU A 184 7.66 10.71 14.50
N HIS A 185 6.41 10.29 14.28
CA HIS A 185 5.38 10.27 15.32
C HIS A 185 5.73 9.33 16.49
N PHE A 186 6.26 8.14 16.20
CA PHE A 186 6.57 7.16 17.23
C PHE A 186 7.96 7.34 17.87
N ASP A 187 8.75 8.34 17.43
CA ASP A 187 10.10 8.65 17.91
C ASP A 187 11.00 7.39 18.02
N ILE A 188 11.04 6.58 16.95
CA ILE A 188 11.78 5.32 16.97
C ILE A 188 13.28 5.60 16.79
N GLN A 189 13.97 5.78 17.92
CA GLN A 189 15.40 6.15 17.98
C GLN A 189 16.37 5.17 17.30
N ASN A 190 15.92 3.95 16.96
CA ASN A 190 16.73 2.91 16.31
C ASN A 190 16.16 2.42 14.97
N TYR A 191 15.24 3.16 14.37
CA TYR A 191 14.74 2.82 13.05
C TYR A 191 15.68 3.38 11.98
N SER A 192 16.34 2.49 11.24
CA SER A 192 16.99 2.83 9.98
C SER A 192 16.18 2.25 8.84
N SER A 193 15.79 3.12 7.92
CA SER A 193 15.14 2.74 6.68
C SER A 193 16.13 2.00 5.78
N PRO A 194 15.71 0.96 5.04
CA PRO A 194 16.58 0.30 4.07
C PRO A 194 17.05 1.29 2.99
N GLU A 195 18.37 1.38 2.80
CA GLU A 195 19.01 2.30 1.84
C GLU A 195 18.42 2.17 0.42
N TRP A 196 18.16 0.94 -0.02
CA TRP A 196 17.56 0.67 -1.32
C TRP A 196 16.16 1.28 -1.47
N LEU A 197 15.42 1.50 -0.38
CA LEU A 197 14.07 2.04 -0.45
C LEU A 197 14.10 3.58 -0.57
N ASP A 198 15.07 4.23 0.09
CA ASP A 198 15.22 5.69 0.05
C ASP A 198 16.01 6.19 -1.17
N GLU A 199 17.01 5.43 -1.62
CA GLU A 199 17.93 5.85 -2.69
C GLU A 199 17.61 5.25 -4.07
N ALA A 200 16.75 4.23 -4.15
CA ALA A 200 16.45 3.62 -5.45
C ALA A 200 15.67 4.55 -6.38
N ARG A 201 16.03 4.46 -7.66
CA ARG A 201 15.23 5.03 -8.73
C ARG A 201 14.09 4.07 -9.06
N ILE A 202 12.87 4.52 -8.80
CA ILE A 202 11.65 3.74 -9.06
C ILE A 202 11.24 3.92 -10.53
N GLU A 203 11.42 2.90 -11.35
CA GLU A 203 11.13 2.91 -12.79
C GLU A 203 10.44 1.66 -13.30
#